data_AF-G3MQ86-F1
#
_entry.id   AF-G3MQ86-F1
#
_cell.length_a   1.000
_cell.length_b   1.000
_cell.length_c   1.000
_cell.angle_alpha   90.00
_cell.angle_beta   90.00
_cell.angle_gamma   90.00
#
_symmetry.space_group_name_H-M   'P 1'
#
loop_
_entity.id
_entity.type
_entity.pdbx_description
1 polymer ?
#
loop_
_entity_poly.entity_id
_entity_poly.type
_entity_poly.pdbx_seq_one_letter_code
_entity_poly.pdbx_strand_id
1 'polypeptide(L)'
;MAVSMLLRALPRINQQINCSYSCRVLQWLSSRSYAKKVGAAAATAGLSIQTKKKKLPVETDPEKLVRFCCGSNILKEGQDVELGPDDAYPSWLWDLPLNGPPPLSEMDPNTVEYWESLHRRALLHQNKMLSKAPKIRMRINEKEKMRKLKALRFRALASHYYDPGTPLHGYDEQLKRHRLDY
;
A
#
# COMPACT_ATOMS: atom_id res chain seq x y z
N MET A 1 -55.92 24.79 33.52
CA MET A 1 -55.61 23.34 33.42
C MET A 1 -54.93 23.11 32.06
N ALA A 2 -53.71 23.58 31.81
CA ALA A 2 -52.42 23.00 32.24
C ALA A 2 -52.23 21.53 31.81
N VAL A 3 -51.68 21.32 30.60
CA VAL A 3 -50.83 20.17 30.25
C VAL A 3 -49.79 20.68 29.23
N SER A 4 -48.76 21.38 29.70
CA SER A 4 -47.42 20.80 29.91
C SER A 4 -46.81 20.23 28.62
N MET A 5 -46.13 21.09 27.87
CA MET A 5 -45.19 20.70 26.83
C MET A 5 -43.97 20.03 27.46
N LEU A 6 -43.83 18.72 27.28
CA LEU A 6 -42.60 17.97 27.57
C LEU A 6 -42.07 17.35 26.28
N LEU A 7 -41.41 18.15 25.45
CA LEU A 7 -40.44 17.64 24.48
C LEU A 7 -39.04 17.99 24.98
N ARG A 8 -38.43 16.97 25.58
CA ARG A 8 -37.08 16.95 26.11
C ARG A 8 -36.10 17.40 25.02
N ALA A 9 -35.51 18.58 25.21
CA ALA A 9 -34.33 19.00 24.48
C ALA A 9 -33.14 18.13 24.91
N LEU A 10 -32.75 17.18 24.06
CA LEU A 10 -31.42 16.59 24.12
C LEU A 10 -30.53 17.35 23.13
N PRO A 11 -29.46 18.04 23.56
CA PRO A 11 -28.48 18.53 22.61
C PRO A 11 -27.79 17.30 21.98
N ARG A 12 -27.98 17.11 20.67
CA ARG A 12 -27.11 16.24 19.87
C ARG A 12 -25.71 16.83 19.98
N ILE A 13 -24.89 16.22 20.82
CA ILE A 13 -23.44 16.45 20.88
C ILE A 13 -22.90 15.95 19.54
N ASN A 14 -22.84 16.86 18.58
CA ASN A 14 -22.25 16.63 17.27
C ASN A 14 -20.74 16.69 17.50
N GLN A 15 -20.14 15.56 17.90
CA GLN A 15 -18.70 15.41 17.87
C GLN A 15 -18.29 15.43 16.40
N GLN A 16 -18.00 16.64 15.90
CA GLN A 16 -17.24 16.83 14.68
C GLN A 16 -15.91 16.13 14.88
N ILE A 17 -15.77 14.94 14.30
CA ILE A 17 -14.47 14.28 14.19
C ILE A 17 -13.66 15.17 13.25
N ASN A 18 -12.87 16.05 13.85
CA ASN A 18 -11.91 16.92 13.19
C ASN A 18 -10.84 16.05 12.52
N CYS A 19 -11.07 15.62 11.28
CA CYS A 19 -10.08 14.91 10.47
C CYS A 19 -8.91 15.81 10.01
N SER A 20 -8.84 17.05 10.48
CA SER A 20 -7.72 17.99 10.28
C SER A 20 -6.44 17.55 11.00
N TYR A 21 -6.51 16.62 11.96
CA TYR A 21 -5.34 16.02 12.61
C TYR A 21 -4.72 14.86 11.82
N SER A 22 -5.41 14.30 10.81
CA SER A 22 -4.92 13.12 10.07
C SER A 22 -3.69 13.41 9.20
N CYS A 23 -3.58 14.60 8.60
CA CYS A 23 -2.45 14.95 7.74
C CYS A 23 -1.15 15.22 8.53
N ARG A 24 -1.22 15.69 9.78
CA ARG A 24 -0.02 15.93 10.60
C ARG A 24 0.55 14.64 11.19
N VAL A 25 -0.30 13.66 11.53
CA VAL A 25 0.15 12.36 12.06
C VAL A 25 0.84 11.53 10.98
N LEU A 26 0.37 11.59 9.73
CA LEU A 26 0.99 10.88 8.60
C LEU A 26 2.35 11.46 8.18
N GLN A 27 2.61 12.75 8.40
CA GLN A 27 3.90 13.37 8.09
C GLN A 27 5.00 12.97 9.11
N TRP A 28 4.61 12.63 10.34
CA TRP A 28 5.54 12.24 11.41
C TRP A 28 5.98 10.76 11.32
N LEU A 29 5.10 9.88 10.80
CA LEU A 29 5.42 8.46 10.59
C LEU A 29 6.40 8.22 9.44
N SER A 30 6.49 9.13 8.46
CA SER A 30 7.43 9.03 7.34
C SER A 30 8.87 9.48 7.66
N SER A 31 9.14 9.97 8.88
CA SER A 31 10.43 10.54 9.27
C SER A 31 11.13 9.76 10.38
N ARG A 32 10.91 8.44 10.49
CA ARG A 32 11.75 7.56 11.30
C ARG A 32 13.06 7.26 10.56
N SER A 33 13.91 8.27 10.44
CA SER A 33 15.30 8.11 10.00
C SER A 33 16.15 7.60 11.16
N TYR A 34 16.10 6.28 11.43
CA TYR A 34 16.96 5.66 12.46
C TYR A 34 18.44 5.57 12.03
N ALA A 35 18.78 6.00 10.81
CA ALA A 35 20.15 6.10 10.34
C ALA A 35 20.51 7.56 10.02
N LYS A 36 21.55 8.09 10.70
CA LYS A 36 22.20 9.35 10.33
C LYS A 36 22.76 9.19 8.92
N LYS A 37 22.22 9.91 7.93
CA LYS A 37 22.90 10.09 6.64
C LYS A 37 24.24 10.77 6.94
N VAL A 38 25.32 9.99 6.92
CA VAL A 38 26.67 10.55 6.95
C VAL A 38 26.81 11.40 5.68
N GLY A 39 27.13 12.67 5.86
CA GLY A 39 27.26 13.62 4.76
C GLY A 39 28.24 13.08 3.72
N ALA A 40 27.94 13.31 2.45
CA ALA A 40 28.73 12.91 1.30
C ALA A 40 30.05 13.72 1.23
N ALA A 41 30.93 13.49 2.20
CA ALA A 41 32.26 14.07 2.33
C ALA A 41 33.27 12.98 2.74
N ALA A 42 33.21 11.84 2.04
CA ALA A 42 34.25 10.81 2.02
C ALA A 42 34.13 10.02 0.70
N ALA A 43 34.07 10.73 -0.42
CA ALA A 43 34.06 10.14 -1.76
C ALA A 43 35.45 10.22 -2.40
N THR A 44 36.47 9.78 -1.67
CA THR A 44 37.81 9.49 -2.21
C THR A 44 38.40 8.38 -1.35
N ALA A 45 38.69 7.22 -1.95
CA ALA A 45 39.16 5.98 -1.33
C ALA A 45 38.11 5.16 -0.56
N GLY A 46 37.19 4.57 -1.31
CA GLY A 46 36.37 3.46 -0.81
C GLY A 46 36.11 2.51 -1.97
N LEU A 47 37.04 1.59 -2.20
CA LEU A 47 36.78 0.38 -2.97
C LEU A 47 35.43 -0.16 -2.50
N SER A 48 34.43 -0.18 -3.37
CA SER A 48 33.19 -0.86 -3.09
C SER A 48 33.56 -2.32 -2.80
N ILE A 49 33.60 -2.69 -1.52
CA ILE A 49 33.67 -4.08 -1.10
C ILE A 49 32.34 -4.67 -1.55
N GLN A 50 32.30 -5.09 -2.81
CA GLN A 50 31.30 -5.98 -3.36
C GLN A 50 31.56 -7.30 -2.65
N THR A 51 31.04 -7.43 -1.43
CA THR A 51 31.13 -8.66 -0.66
C THR A 51 30.50 -9.75 -1.51
N LYS A 52 31.33 -10.59 -2.12
CA LYS A 52 30.85 -11.69 -2.98
C LYS A 52 29.88 -12.52 -2.16
N LYS A 53 28.65 -12.69 -2.65
CA LYS A 53 27.65 -13.55 -1.99
C LYS A 53 28.25 -14.94 -1.85
N LYS A 54 28.45 -15.41 -0.61
CA LYS A 54 28.95 -16.76 -0.35
C LYS A 54 27.83 -17.75 -0.68
N LYS A 55 28.06 -18.67 -1.61
CA LYS A 55 27.16 -19.80 -1.86
C LYS A 55 27.48 -20.85 -0.80
N LEU A 56 26.54 -21.10 0.11
CA LEU A 56 26.67 -22.18 1.08
C LEU A 56 26.48 -23.53 0.38
N PRO A 57 27.20 -24.57 0.79
CA PRO A 57 26.97 -25.92 0.29
C PRO A 57 25.55 -26.35 0.67
N VAL A 58 24.86 -27.01 -0.26
CA VAL A 58 23.52 -27.57 -0.03
C VAL A 58 23.69 -29.05 0.28
N GLU A 59 22.96 -29.54 1.28
CA GLU A 59 22.94 -30.94 1.65
C GLU A 59 22.37 -31.80 0.51
N THR A 60 22.96 -32.98 0.30
CA THR A 60 22.60 -33.91 -0.79
C THR A 60 22.11 -35.27 -0.31
N ASP A 61 22.21 -35.52 0.99
CA ASP A 61 21.77 -36.78 1.61
C ASP A 61 20.23 -36.85 1.67
N PRO A 62 19.59 -37.84 1.03
CA PRO A 62 18.13 -37.95 0.99
C PRO A 62 17.51 -38.19 2.37
N GLU A 63 18.14 -38.95 3.26
CA GLU A 63 17.56 -39.26 4.57
C GLU A 63 17.46 -38.00 5.44
N LYS A 64 18.49 -37.15 5.34
CA LYS A 64 18.54 -35.86 6.04
C LYS A 64 17.50 -34.88 5.47
N LEU A 65 17.32 -34.84 4.15
CA LEU A 65 16.36 -33.95 3.48
C LEU A 65 14.89 -34.30 3.80
N VAL A 66 14.59 -35.57 4.05
CA VAL A 66 13.23 -36.01 4.43
C VAL A 66 12.95 -35.73 5.90
N ARG A 67 13.95 -35.85 6.78
CA ARG A 67 13.77 -35.71 8.24
C ARG A 67 13.88 -34.26 8.74
N PHE A 68 14.65 -33.42 8.07
CA PHE A 68 14.97 -32.07 8.53
C PHE A 68 14.62 -31.01 7.49
N CYS A 69 14.18 -29.85 7.96
CA CYS A 69 14.07 -28.65 7.14
C CYS A 69 15.46 -28.02 6.96
N CYS A 70 16.24 -28.55 6.01
CA CYS A 70 17.61 -28.10 5.77
C CYS A 70 17.67 -26.61 5.38
N GLY A 71 18.52 -25.84 6.09
CA GLY A 71 18.66 -24.39 5.87
C GLY A 71 17.69 -23.53 6.68
N SER A 72 16.96 -24.13 7.64
CA SER A 72 16.15 -23.39 8.60
C SER A 72 17.01 -22.66 9.64
N ASN A 73 18.16 -23.23 10.04
CA ASN A 73 19.05 -22.59 10.99
C ASN A 73 20.00 -21.59 10.29
N ILE A 74 19.93 -20.31 10.69
CA ILE A 74 20.80 -19.22 10.20
C ILE A 74 22.01 -19.01 11.13
N LEU A 75 21.95 -19.54 12.35
CA LEU A 75 22.99 -19.39 13.35
C LEU A 75 24.19 -20.30 13.04
N LYS A 76 25.38 -19.91 13.49
CA LYS A 76 26.60 -20.73 13.32
C LYS A 76 26.56 -22.03 14.12
N GLU A 77 25.80 -22.00 15.22
CA GLU A 77 25.64 -23.10 16.17
C GLU A 77 24.15 -23.44 16.25
N GLY A 78 23.84 -24.72 16.40
CA GLY A 78 22.47 -25.23 16.44
C GLY A 78 22.18 -26.23 15.32
N GLN A 79 21.05 -26.89 15.43
CA GLN A 79 20.56 -27.90 14.50
C GLN A 79 19.36 -27.36 13.71
N ASP A 80 19.19 -27.86 12.49
CA ASP A 80 18.00 -27.59 11.68
C ASP A 80 16.75 -28.19 12.32
N VAL A 81 15.59 -27.61 12.03
CA VAL A 81 14.30 -28.04 12.58
C VAL A 81 13.93 -29.43 12.04
N GLU A 82 13.63 -30.37 12.95
CA GLU A 82 13.13 -31.71 12.59
C GLU A 82 11.67 -31.62 12.12
N LEU A 83 11.32 -32.37 11.08
CA LEU A 83 9.95 -32.47 10.58
C LEU A 83 9.15 -33.47 11.43
N GLY A 84 7.98 -33.05 11.90
CA GLY A 84 7.07 -33.87 12.68
C GLY A 84 6.12 -34.70 11.80
N PRO A 85 5.25 -35.53 12.40
CA PRO A 85 4.18 -36.21 11.69
C PRO A 85 3.12 -35.21 11.20
N ASP A 86 2.33 -35.60 10.19
CA ASP A 86 1.33 -34.72 9.55
C ASP A 86 0.28 -34.18 10.53
N ASP A 87 -0.05 -34.94 11.58
CA ASP A 87 -1.01 -34.56 12.64
C ASP A 87 -0.51 -33.42 13.55
N ALA A 88 0.81 -33.20 13.60
CA ALA A 88 1.38 -32.10 14.38
C ALA A 88 1.11 -30.74 13.72
N TYR A 89 0.75 -30.72 12.44
CA TYR A 89 0.50 -29.51 11.68
C TYR A 89 -1.01 -29.21 11.59
N PRO A 90 -1.41 -27.93 11.55
CA PRO A 90 -2.81 -27.56 11.40
C PRO A 90 -3.41 -28.07 10.08
N SER A 91 -4.70 -28.44 10.09
CA SER A 91 -5.39 -29.00 8.93
C SER A 91 -5.39 -28.09 7.70
N TRP A 92 -5.48 -26.77 7.90
CA TRP A 92 -5.51 -25.79 6.79
C TRP A 92 -4.24 -25.80 5.94
N LEU A 93 -3.12 -26.33 6.44
CA LEU A 93 -1.87 -26.44 5.69
C LEU A 93 -2.07 -27.30 4.43
N TRP A 94 -2.87 -28.36 4.56
CA TRP A 94 -3.12 -29.34 3.50
C TRP A 94 -4.20 -28.87 2.52
N ASP A 95 -4.96 -27.83 2.88
CA ASP A 95 -6.00 -27.23 2.03
C ASP A 95 -5.44 -26.11 1.12
N LEU A 96 -4.15 -25.77 1.23
CA LEU A 96 -3.53 -24.71 0.44
C LEU A 96 -3.35 -25.11 -1.04
N PRO A 97 -3.71 -24.23 -2.00
CA PRO A 97 -3.56 -24.54 -3.42
C PRO A 97 -2.08 -24.49 -3.85
N LEU A 98 -1.56 -25.63 -4.31
CA LEU A 98 -0.18 -25.74 -4.80
C LEU A 98 -0.01 -25.20 -6.24
N ASN A 99 -1.08 -25.21 -7.03
CA ASN A 99 -1.04 -24.92 -8.47
C ASN A 99 -1.11 -23.41 -8.81
N GLY A 100 -0.79 -22.54 -7.85
CA GLY A 100 -0.91 -21.09 -8.00
C GLY A 100 -2.34 -20.57 -7.81
N PRO A 101 -2.57 -19.25 -7.98
CA PRO A 101 -3.90 -18.66 -7.80
C PRO A 101 -4.88 -19.17 -8.89
N PRO A 102 -6.13 -19.47 -8.52
CA PRO A 102 -7.14 -19.95 -9.47
C PRO A 102 -7.44 -18.90 -10.55
N PRO A 103 -7.87 -19.32 -11.74
CA PRO A 103 -8.29 -18.40 -12.78
C PRO A 103 -9.56 -17.64 -12.36
N LEU A 104 -9.70 -16.40 -12.84
CA LEU A 104 -10.82 -15.51 -12.47
C LEU A 104 -12.21 -16.09 -12.78
N SER A 105 -12.32 -17.01 -13.75
CA SER A 105 -13.58 -17.67 -14.11
C SER A 105 -14.09 -18.65 -13.07
N GLU A 106 -13.20 -19.20 -12.24
CA GLU A 106 -13.53 -20.19 -11.20
C GLU A 106 -13.75 -19.54 -9.83
N MET A 107 -13.37 -18.27 -9.68
CA MET A 107 -13.49 -17.51 -8.43
C MET A 107 -14.90 -16.96 -8.22
N ASP A 108 -15.39 -16.97 -6.98
CA ASP A 108 -16.69 -16.42 -6.61
C ASP A 108 -16.67 -14.87 -6.58
N PRO A 109 -17.52 -14.17 -7.35
CA PRO A 109 -17.61 -12.70 -7.36
C PRO A 109 -17.96 -12.05 -6.01
N ASN A 110 -18.50 -12.80 -5.06
CA ASN A 110 -18.84 -12.28 -3.74
C ASN A 110 -17.65 -12.26 -2.77
N THR A 111 -16.49 -12.79 -3.18
CA THR A 111 -15.28 -12.82 -2.37
C THR A 111 -14.37 -11.61 -2.66
N VAL A 112 -13.58 -11.20 -1.65
CA VAL A 112 -12.60 -10.11 -1.81
C VAL A 112 -11.49 -10.51 -2.80
N GLU A 113 -11.07 -11.77 -2.77
CA GLU A 113 -10.00 -12.32 -3.60
C GLU A 113 -10.27 -12.17 -5.10
N TYR A 114 -11.53 -12.34 -5.51
CA TYR A 114 -11.97 -12.13 -6.89
C TYR A 114 -11.69 -10.70 -7.34
N TRP A 115 -12.07 -9.71 -6.52
CA TRP A 115 -11.90 -8.30 -6.85
C TRP A 115 -10.44 -7.85 -6.83
N GLU A 116 -9.62 -8.37 -5.92
CA GLU A 116 -8.18 -8.12 -5.92
C GLU A 116 -7.51 -8.66 -7.18
N SER A 117 -7.88 -9.87 -7.60
CA SER A 117 -7.38 -10.51 -8.81
C SER A 117 -7.80 -9.75 -10.07
N LEU A 118 -9.06 -9.32 -10.14
CA LEU A 118 -9.60 -8.49 -11.22
C LEU A 118 -8.87 -7.13 -11.28
N HIS A 119 -8.68 -6.48 -10.13
CA HIS A 119 -7.95 -5.21 -10.04
C HIS A 119 -6.50 -5.35 -10.54
N ARG A 120 -5.79 -6.39 -10.09
CA ARG A 120 -4.43 -6.69 -10.55
C ARG A 120 -4.40 -6.87 -12.08
N ARG A 121 -5.36 -7.60 -12.65
CA ARG A 121 -5.47 -7.79 -14.11
C ARG A 121 -5.73 -6.48 -14.85
N ALA A 122 -6.59 -5.61 -14.33
CA ALA A 122 -6.87 -4.29 -14.89
C ALA A 122 -5.62 -3.41 -14.89
N LEU A 123 -4.86 -3.38 -13.79
CA LEU A 123 -3.59 -2.65 -13.70
C LEU A 123 -2.56 -3.17 -14.71
N LEU A 124 -2.39 -4.49 -14.82
CA LEU A 124 -1.49 -5.10 -15.79
C LEU A 124 -1.88 -4.75 -17.23
N HIS A 125 -3.18 -4.79 -17.53
CA HIS A 125 -3.70 -4.40 -18.83
C HIS A 125 -3.43 -2.92 -19.13
N GLN A 126 -3.71 -2.02 -18.17
CA GLN A 126 -3.42 -0.59 -18.29
C GLN A 126 -1.93 -0.33 -18.51
N ASN A 127 -1.05 -0.98 -17.74
CA ASN A 127 0.40 -0.86 -17.90
C ASN A 127 0.87 -1.33 -19.28
N LYS A 128 0.26 -2.41 -19.80
CA LYS A 128 0.55 -2.91 -21.16
C LYS A 128 0.08 -1.95 -22.25
N MET A 129 -1.05 -1.26 -22.07
CA MET A 129 -1.49 -0.22 -23.00
C MET A 129 -0.57 1.00 -22.95
N LEU A 130 -0.21 1.45 -21.74
CA LEU A 130 0.66 2.60 -21.53
C LEU A 130 2.10 2.36 -22.02
N SER A 131 2.60 1.13 -21.94
CA SER A 131 3.94 0.80 -22.44
C SER A 131 4.03 0.88 -23.97
N LYS A 132 2.93 0.61 -24.67
CA LYS A 132 2.81 0.74 -26.14
C LYS A 132 2.46 2.16 -26.59
N ALA A 133 1.89 2.98 -25.72
CA ALA A 133 1.53 4.36 -26.06
C ALA A 133 2.79 5.17 -26.44
N PRO A 134 2.73 6.01 -27.49
CA PRO A 134 3.85 6.84 -27.87
C PRO A 134 4.24 7.75 -26.70
N LYS A 135 5.50 7.66 -26.26
CA LYS A 135 6.02 8.53 -25.22
C LYS A 135 6.17 9.93 -25.80
N ILE A 136 5.23 10.81 -25.48
CA ILE A 136 5.34 12.24 -25.78
C ILE A 136 6.60 12.75 -25.07
N ARG A 137 7.64 13.09 -25.84
CA ARG A 137 8.84 13.76 -25.30
C ARG A 137 8.45 15.19 -24.95
N MET A 138 8.04 15.40 -23.71
CA MET A 138 7.77 16.73 -23.18
C MET A 138 9.08 17.48 -22.92
N ARG A 139 9.09 18.80 -23.13
CA ARG A 139 10.28 19.62 -22.87
C ARG A 139 10.59 19.66 -21.36
N ILE A 140 11.85 19.93 -21.02
CA ILE A 140 12.30 20.09 -19.63
C ILE A 140 11.43 21.21 -19.00
N ASN A 141 10.76 20.93 -17.88
CA ASN A 141 9.72 21.72 -17.14
C ASN A 141 8.24 21.44 -17.46
N GLU A 142 7.87 20.94 -18.65
CA GLU A 142 6.45 20.65 -18.97
C GLU A 142 5.91 19.44 -18.20
N LYS A 143 6.80 18.51 -17.83
CA LYS A 143 6.46 17.31 -17.06
C LYS A 143 5.86 17.64 -15.69
N GLU A 144 6.42 18.61 -14.98
CA GLU A 144 5.90 19.03 -13.68
C GLU A 144 4.59 19.81 -13.81
N LYS A 145 4.46 20.67 -14.82
CA LYS A 145 3.22 21.39 -15.12
C LYS A 145 2.09 20.41 -15.43
N MET A 146 2.35 19.38 -16.24
CA MET A 146 1.37 18.33 -16.54
C MET A 146 1.02 17.48 -15.31
N ARG A 147 1.98 17.20 -14.43
CA ARG A 147 1.70 16.52 -13.15
C ARG A 147 0.76 17.35 -12.27
N LYS A 148 1.05 18.66 -12.11
CA LYS A 148 0.22 19.60 -11.36
C LYS A 148 -1.19 19.71 -11.96
N LEU A 149 -1.30 19.83 -13.28
CA LEU A 149 -2.59 19.88 -13.98
C LEU A 149 -3.41 18.60 -13.82
N LYS A 150 -2.78 17.42 -13.89
CA LYS A 150 -3.48 16.15 -13.62
C LYS A 150 -4.01 16.06 -12.19
N ALA A 151 -3.23 16.52 -11.20
CA ALA A 151 -3.67 16.55 -9.80
C ALA A 151 -4.84 17.53 -9.60
N LEU A 152 -4.79 18.71 -10.21
CA LEU A 152 -5.88 19.69 -10.19
C LEU A 152 -7.13 19.16 -10.87
N ARG A 153 -7.01 18.54 -12.04
CA ARG A 153 -8.12 17.90 -12.76
C ARG A 153 -8.79 16.83 -11.91
N PHE A 154 -8.01 15.96 -11.25
CA PHE A 154 -8.57 14.92 -10.39
C PHE A 154 -9.33 15.53 -9.20
N ARG A 155 -8.79 16.59 -8.58
CA ARG A 155 -9.46 17.32 -7.49
C ARG A 155 -10.76 18.00 -7.94
N ALA A 156 -10.75 18.62 -9.12
CA ALA A 156 -11.94 19.27 -9.69
C ALA A 156 -13.01 18.24 -10.09
N LEU A 157 -12.63 17.14 -10.76
CA LEU A 157 -13.55 16.05 -11.07
C LEU A 157 -14.11 15.42 -9.80
N ALA A 158 -13.28 15.21 -8.77
CA ALA A 158 -13.76 14.72 -7.49
C ALA A 158 -14.81 15.65 -6.89
N SER A 159 -14.63 16.98 -6.99
CA SER A 159 -15.64 17.96 -6.56
C SER A 159 -16.96 17.89 -7.35
N HIS A 160 -16.93 17.51 -8.62
CA HIS A 160 -18.13 17.40 -9.46
C HIS A 160 -18.87 16.07 -9.28
N TYR A 161 -18.15 14.96 -9.10
CA TYR A 161 -18.73 13.61 -9.06
C TYR A 161 -18.93 13.09 -7.64
N TYR A 162 -18.16 13.57 -6.66
CA TYR A 162 -18.31 13.24 -5.25
C TYR A 162 -18.64 14.54 -4.52
N ASP A 163 -19.93 14.77 -4.26
CA ASP A 163 -20.36 15.85 -3.39
C ASP A 163 -19.70 15.64 -2.00
N PRO A 164 -18.74 16.49 -1.58
CA PRO A 164 -18.01 16.29 -0.33
C PRO A 164 -18.86 16.59 0.92
N GLY A 165 -20.18 16.79 0.76
CA GLY A 165 -21.10 17.09 1.86
C GLY A 165 -20.91 18.49 2.45
N THR A 166 -20.16 19.36 1.76
CA THR A 166 -20.04 20.78 2.11
C THR A 166 -20.96 21.61 1.21
N PRO A 167 -21.82 22.47 1.77
CA PRO A 167 -22.72 23.30 0.97
C PRO A 167 -21.91 24.15 -0.01
N LEU A 168 -22.35 24.20 -1.28
CA LEU A 168 -21.65 24.84 -2.42
C LEU A 168 -21.08 26.23 -2.10
N HIS A 169 -21.82 27.03 -1.33
CA HIS A 169 -21.39 28.34 -0.84
C HIS A 169 -20.00 28.34 -0.16
N GLY A 170 -19.71 27.33 0.66
CA GLY A 170 -18.42 27.25 1.38
C GLY A 170 -17.25 26.88 0.47
N TYR A 171 -17.50 26.23 -0.67
CA TYR A 171 -16.48 25.88 -1.64
C TYR A 171 -16.06 27.09 -2.48
N ASP A 172 -17.03 27.89 -2.91
CA ASP A 172 -16.78 29.13 -3.66
C ASP A 172 -15.97 30.15 -2.84
N GLU A 173 -16.22 30.24 -1.54
CA GLU A 173 -15.42 31.08 -0.65
C GLU A 173 -13.98 30.59 -0.48
N GLN A 174 -13.76 29.27 -0.46
CA GLN A 174 -12.41 28.70 -0.41
C GLN A 174 -11.65 28.96 -1.72
N LEU A 175 -12.30 28.86 -2.88
CA LEU A 175 -11.71 29.21 -4.17
C LEU A 175 -11.27 30.68 -4.23
N LYS A 176 -12.14 31.60 -3.78
CA LYS A 176 -11.82 33.04 -3.65
C LYS A 176 -10.65 33.29 -2.70
N ARG A 177 -10.60 32.61 -1.54
CA ARG A 177 -9.48 32.70 -0.58
C ARG A 177 -8.15 32.26 -1.20
N HIS A 178 -8.19 31.22 -2.03
CA HIS A 178 -7.01 30.68 -2.68
C HIS A 178 -6.68 31.34 -4.02
N ARG A 179 -7.47 32.32 -4.48
CA ARG A 179 -7.36 32.98 -5.79
C ARG A 179 -7.31 31.97 -6.95
N LEU A 180 -8.25 31.03 -6.92
CA LEU A 180 -8.44 30.00 -7.94
C LEU A 180 -9.79 30.14 -8.66
N ASP A 181 -10.47 31.26 -8.44
CA ASP A 181 -11.63 31.71 -9.20
C ASP A 181 -11.18 32.28 -10.56
N TYR A 182 -11.74 31.74 -11.65
CA TYR A 182 -11.55 32.17 -13.04
C TYR A 182 -12.81 32.83 -13.57
#